data_AF-A0A8T4Y162-F1
#
_entry.id   AF-A0A8T4Y162-F1
#
_cell.length_a   1.000
_cell.length_b   1.000
_cell.length_c   1.000
_cell.angle_alpha   90.00
_cell.angle_beta   90.00
_cell.angle_gamma   90.00
#
_symmetry.space_group_name_H-M   'P 1'
#
loop_
_entity.id
_entity.type
_entity.pdbx_description
1 polymer ?
#
loop_
_entity_poly.entity_id
_entity_poly.type
_entity_poly.pdbx_seq_one_letter_code
_entity_poly.pdbx_strand_id
1 'polypeptide(L)'
;MSIYQEISEKLREIKDKSEIALYLAYSSILYESKSIAKGVLKFEEEIDELRAELQKLLIEEGEEIGTETAIAVMLLTESMERISDFAKDL
;
A
#
# COMPACT_ATOMS: atom_id res chain seq x y z
N MET A 1 19.80 9.39 1.56
CA MET A 1 18.42 9.81 1.87
C MET A 1 18.20 9.54 3.35
N SER A 2 17.49 10.39 4.09
CA SER A 2 17.19 10.07 5.50
C SER A 2 16.21 8.90 5.55
N ILE A 3 16.34 8.03 6.55
CA ILE A 3 15.43 6.91 6.75
C ILE A 3 13.96 7.33 6.83
N TYR A 4 13.67 8.44 7.49
CA TYR A 4 12.32 9.00 7.56
C TYR A 4 11.78 9.38 6.18
N GLN A 5 12.65 9.84 5.28
CA GLN A 5 12.28 10.19 3.93
C GLN A 5 11.97 8.94 3.11
N GLU A 6 12.75 7.88 3.25
CA GLU A 6 12.49 6.59 2.59
C GLU A 6 11.17 5.96 3.07
N ILE A 7 10.93 5.93 4.38
CA ILE A 7 9.67 5.47 4.98
C ILE A 7 8.49 6.30 4.45
N SER A 8 8.61 7.63 4.43
CA SER A 8 7.56 8.51 3.94
C SER A 8 7.27 8.32 2.45
N GLU A 9 8.29 8.05 1.64
CA GLU A 9 8.13 7.81 0.21
C GLU A 9 7.40 6.49 -0.05
N LYS A 10 7.80 5.40 0.62
CA LYS A 10 7.10 4.11 0.52
C LYS A 10 5.66 4.19 1.01
N LEU A 11 5.40 4.85 2.15
CA LEU A 11 4.05 5.07 2.66
C LEU A 11 3.16 5.84 1.67
N ARG A 12 3.70 6.92 1.07
CA ARG A 12 2.98 7.70 0.06
C ARG A 12 2.63 6.83 -1.13
N GLU A 13 3.56 6.00 -1.58
CA GLU A 13 3.35 5.14 -2.73
C GLU A 13 2.26 4.09 -2.48
N ILE A 14 2.25 3.47 -1.28
CA ILE A 14 1.20 2.53 -0.86
C ILE A 14 -0.16 3.23 -0.81
N LYS A 15 -0.23 4.42 -0.19
CA LYS A 15 -1.44 5.25 -0.16
C LYS A 15 -1.97 5.52 -1.58
N ASP A 16 -1.14 6.11 -2.43
CA ASP A 16 -1.57 6.55 -3.76
C ASP A 16 -2.01 5.36 -4.62
N LYS A 17 -1.32 4.22 -4.53
CA LYS A 17 -1.75 2.99 -5.21
C LYS A 17 -3.07 2.45 -4.67
N SER A 18 -3.27 2.44 -3.35
CA SER A 18 -4.53 1.97 -2.74
C SER A 18 -5.73 2.82 -3.20
N GLU A 19 -5.55 4.13 -3.35
CA GLU A 19 -6.56 5.04 -3.90
C GLU A 19 -6.84 4.74 -5.38
N ILE A 20 -5.79 4.53 -6.19
CA ILE A 20 -5.93 4.18 -7.60
C ILE A 20 -6.64 2.83 -7.77
N ALA A 21 -6.31 1.82 -6.95
CA ALA A 21 -6.98 0.52 -6.96
C ALA A 21 -8.49 0.69 -6.74
N LEU A 22 -8.90 1.52 -5.77
CA LEU A 22 -10.31 1.81 -5.52
C LEU A 22 -10.99 2.50 -6.72
N TYR A 23 -10.34 3.50 -7.33
CA TYR A 23 -10.87 4.17 -8.52
C TYR A 23 -11.02 3.21 -9.70
N LEU A 24 -10.07 2.30 -9.89
CA LEU A 24 -10.12 1.28 -10.94
C LEU A 24 -11.22 0.26 -10.67
N ALA A 25 -11.39 -0.19 -9.43
CA ALA A 25 -12.45 -1.11 -9.04
C ALA A 25 -13.83 -0.55 -9.41
N TYR A 26 -14.14 0.67 -8.95
CA TYR A 26 -15.40 1.33 -9.29
C TYR A 26 -15.56 1.59 -10.80
N SER A 27 -14.48 1.99 -11.48
CA SER A 27 -14.51 2.19 -12.93
C SER A 27 -14.75 0.88 -13.69
N SER A 28 -14.21 -0.23 -13.20
CA SER A 28 -14.38 -1.54 -13.81
C SER A 28 -15.83 -2.01 -13.77
N ILE A 29 -16.53 -1.73 -12.66
CA ILE A 29 -17.97 -1.98 -12.51
C ILE A 29 -18.76 -1.04 -13.44
N LEU A 30 -18.48 0.27 -13.37
CA LEU A 30 -19.22 1.28 -14.15
C LEU A 30 -19.16 1.04 -15.66
N TYR A 31 -18.01 0.58 -16.16
CA TYR A 31 -17.78 0.34 -17.59
C TYR A 31 -17.82 -1.14 -17.98
N GLU A 32 -18.20 -2.03 -17.06
CA GLU A 32 -18.21 -3.49 -17.24
C GLU A 32 -16.89 -4.04 -17.85
N SER A 33 -15.76 -3.49 -17.42
CA SER A 33 -14.47 -3.64 -18.08
C SER A 33 -13.51 -4.55 -17.32
N LYS A 34 -13.37 -5.79 -17.79
CA LYS A 34 -12.40 -6.75 -17.26
C LYS A 34 -10.95 -6.29 -17.37
N SER A 35 -10.61 -5.44 -18.36
CA SER A 35 -9.26 -4.90 -18.48
C SER A 35 -8.94 -3.90 -17.36
N ILE A 36 -9.91 -3.11 -16.93
CA ILE A 36 -9.74 -2.20 -15.79
C ILE A 36 -9.63 -3.01 -14.50
N ALA A 37 -10.45 -4.05 -14.32
CA ALA A 37 -10.37 -4.95 -13.17
C ALA A 37 -9.00 -5.63 -13.03
N LYS A 38 -8.37 -6.04 -14.15
CA LYS A 38 -7.00 -6.55 -14.13
C LYS A 38 -5.97 -5.53 -13.64
N GLY A 39 -6.24 -4.24 -13.83
CA GLY A 39 -5.41 -3.16 -13.29
C GLY A 39 -5.43 -3.12 -11.76
N VAL A 40 -6.58 -3.45 -11.14
CA VAL A 40 -6.70 -3.54 -9.67
C VAL A 40 -5.77 -4.62 -9.13
N LEU A 41 -5.78 -5.81 -9.73
CA LEU A 41 -4.91 -6.93 -9.34
C LEU A 41 -3.42 -6.56 -9.40
N LYS A 42 -3.01 -5.83 -10.45
CA LYS A 42 -1.62 -5.38 -10.58
C LYS A 42 -1.21 -4.44 -9.43
N PHE A 43 -2.10 -3.54 -9.03
CA PHE A 43 -1.80 -2.61 -7.94
C PHE A 43 -1.78 -3.30 -6.58
N GLU A 44 -2.60 -4.33 -6.38
CA GLU A 44 -2.55 -5.14 -5.16
C GLU A 44 -1.21 -5.87 -5.01
N GLU A 45 -0.73 -6.53 -6.06
CA GLU A 45 0.61 -7.16 -6.07
C GLU A 45 1.72 -6.14 -5.75
N GLU A 46 1.68 -4.95 -6.36
CA GLU A 46 2.67 -3.88 -6.10
C GLU A 46 2.59 -3.33 -4.66
N ILE A 47 1.38 -3.22 -4.09
CA ILE A 47 1.19 -2.77 -2.70
C ILE A 47 1.73 -3.80 -1.72
N ASP A 48 1.53 -5.10 -1.99
CA ASP A 48 2.06 -6.19 -1.18
C ASP A 48 3.59 -6.19 -1.14
N GLU A 49 4.23 -6.02 -2.29
CA GLU A 49 5.68 -5.89 -2.38
C GLU A 49 6.19 -4.68 -1.58
N LEU A 50 5.60 -3.50 -1.78
CA LEU A 50 5.96 -2.29 -1.06
C LEU A 50 5.74 -2.41 0.45
N ARG A 51 4.65 -3.07 0.88
CA ARG A 51 4.37 -3.35 2.29
C ARG A 51 5.47 -4.23 2.88
N ALA A 52 5.84 -5.32 2.21
CA ALA A 52 6.86 -6.24 2.70
C ALA A 52 8.22 -5.54 2.84
N GLU A 53 8.60 -4.73 1.86
CA GLU A 53 9.82 -3.92 1.92
C GLU A 53 9.80 -2.91 3.06
N LEU A 54 8.69 -2.19 3.24
CA LEU A 54 8.54 -1.21 4.32
C LEU A 54 8.56 -1.89 5.70
N GLN A 55 7.86 -3.01 5.87
CA GLN A 55 7.89 -3.76 7.13
C GLN A 55 9.30 -4.24 7.48
N LYS A 56 10.04 -4.75 6.49
CA LYS A 56 11.44 -5.14 6.68
C LYS A 56 12.29 -3.97 7.15
N LEU A 57 12.20 -2.81 6.46
CA LEU A 57 12.91 -1.59 6.83
C LEU A 57 12.60 -1.15 8.28
N LEU A 58 11.32 -1.17 8.66
CA LEU A 58 10.90 -0.78 10.01
C LEU A 58 11.40 -1.72 11.11
N ILE A 59 11.60 -3.01 10.80
CA ILE A 59 12.17 -4.00 11.73
C ILE A 59 13.67 -3.79 11.86
N GLU A 60 14.38 -3.65 10.73
CA GLU A 60 15.84 -3.50 10.70
C GLU A 60 16.29 -2.21 11.41
N GLU A 61 15.50 -1.15 11.26
CA GLU A 61 15.87 0.19 11.72
C GLU A 61 15.12 0.64 12.98
N GLY A 62 14.34 -0.26 13.59
CA GLY A 62 13.45 0.03 14.72
C GLY A 62 14.12 0.73 15.91
N GLU A 63 15.43 0.55 16.10
CA GLU A 63 16.22 1.26 17.11
C GLU A 63 16.43 2.74 16.78
N GLU A 64 16.62 3.09 15.50
CA GLU A 64 16.84 4.48 15.03
C GLU A 64 15.51 5.27 15.00
N ILE A 65 14.45 4.66 14.47
CA ILE A 65 13.13 5.33 14.30
C ILE A 65 12.23 5.26 15.54
N GLY A 66 12.55 4.38 16.48
CA GLY A 66 11.76 4.11 17.68
C GLY A 66 10.64 3.11 17.44
N THR A 67 10.52 2.13 18.35
CA THR A 67 9.58 1.01 18.21
C THR A 67 8.12 1.46 18.12
N GLU A 68 7.71 2.50 18.84
CA GLU A 68 6.34 3.03 18.78
C GLU A 68 6.02 3.59 17.40
N THR A 69 6.94 4.37 16.82
CA THR A 69 6.82 4.88 15.45
C THR A 69 6.75 3.74 14.44
N ALA A 70 7.62 2.74 14.57
CA ALA A 70 7.63 1.58 13.67
C ALA A 70 6.30 0.83 13.69
N ILE A 71 5.75 0.57 14.88
CA ILE A 71 4.43 -0.08 15.04
C ILE A 71 3.32 0.79 14.41
N ALA A 72 3.33 2.10 14.65
CA ALA A 72 2.33 3.00 14.09
C ALA A 72 2.33 2.99 12.56
N VAL A 73 3.53 3.00 11.95
CA VAL A 73 3.68 2.92 10.48
C VAL A 73 3.22 1.57 9.94
N MET A 74 3.54 0.46 10.62
CA MET A 74 3.07 -0.88 10.23
C MET A 74 1.54 -0.95 10.22
N LEU A 75 0.89 -0.47 11.29
CA LEU A 75 -0.58 -0.46 11.40
C LEU A 75 -1.25 0.41 10.32
N LEU A 76 -0.63 1.54 9.99
CA LEU A 76 -1.12 2.41 8.92
C LEU A 76 -1.02 1.71 7.56
N THR A 77 0.13 1.10 7.29
CA THR A 77 0.39 0.36 6.04
C THR A 77 -0.60 -0.79 5.85
N GLU A 78 -0.85 -1.57 6.91
CA GLU A 78 -1.84 -2.65 6.91
C GLU A 78 -3.27 -2.16 6.65
N SER A 79 -3.58 -0.95 7.13
CA SER A 79 -4.90 -0.36 6.88
C SER A 79 -5.07 0.07 5.43
N MET A 80 -4.00 0.49 4.75
CA MET A 80 -4.01 0.85 3.33
C MET A 80 -4.02 -0.37 2.41
N GLU A 81 -3.30 -1.44 2.76
CA GLU A 81 -3.34 -2.70 2.02
C GLU A 81 -4.76 -3.31 2.04
N ARG A 82 -5.43 -3.30 3.19
CA ARG A 82 -6.83 -3.74 3.28
C ARG A 82 -7.79 -2.99 2.36
N ILE A 83 -7.54 -1.70 2.10
CA ILE A 83 -8.33 -0.93 1.12
C ILE A 83 -8.15 -1.52 -0.28
N SER A 84 -6.91 -1.87 -0.66
CA SER A 84 -6.62 -2.50 -1.95
C SER A 84 -7.25 -3.89 -2.05
N ASP A 85 -7.20 -4.69 -0.99
CA ASP A 85 -7.87 -5.99 -0.93
C ASP A 85 -9.38 -5.87 -1.15
N PHE A 86 -10.04 -4.93 -0.46
CA PHE A 86 -11.45 -4.68 -0.69
C PHE A 86 -11.74 -4.16 -2.10
N ALA A 87 -10.84 -3.39 -2.70
CA ALA A 87 -10.99 -2.95 -4.08
C ALA A 87 -10.90 -4.12 -5.06
N LYS A 88 -10.06 -5.13 -4.79
CA LYS A 88 -9.96 -6.37 -5.58
C LYS A 88 -11.22 -7.23 -5.50
N ASP A 89 -11.93 -7.20 -4.37
CA ASP A 89 -13.16 -7.98 -4.15
C ASP A 89 -14.41 -7.39 -4.83
N LEU A 90 -14.33 -6.16 -5.35
CA LEU A 90 -15.40 -5.46 -6.08
C LEU A 90 -15.48 -5.90 -7.55
#